data_AF-K0PVV1-F1
#
_entry.id   AF-K0PVV1-F1
#
_cell.length_a   1.000
_cell.length_b   1.000
_cell.length_c   1.000
_cell.angle_alpha   90.00
_cell.angle_beta   90.00
_cell.angle_gamma   90.00
#
_symmetry.space_group_name_H-M   'P 1'
#
loop_
_entity.id
_entity.type
_entity.pdbx_description
1 polymer ?
#
loop_
_entity_poly.entity_id
_entity_poly.type
_entity_poly.pdbx_seq_one_letter_code
_entity_poly.pdbx_strand_id
1 'polypeptide(L)'
;MLGTAFAGAGGFDGSGLHRATDIATVLEVSLGMGEGLSYFDASTPVLRDRLRRINPEIAARVERVLVREMERCREIVRHRRRAIELLADALEKRGHVEGEEVSRILAETEELAG
;
A
#
# COMPACT_ATOMS: atom_id res chain seq x y z
N MET A 1 -6.22 14.55 -10.08
CA MET A 1 -4.85 14.21 -10.54
C MET A 1 -4.35 13.02 -9.74
N LEU A 2 -4.08 11.87 -10.38
CA LEU A 2 -3.42 10.71 -9.76
C LEU A 2 -1.99 10.68 -10.33
N GLY A 3 -0.97 10.87 -9.49
CA GLY A 3 0.42 10.85 -9.97
C GLY A 3 1.43 11.67 -9.15
N THR A 4 1.00 12.43 -8.16
CA THR A 4 1.89 13.19 -7.27
C THR A 4 2.08 12.46 -5.95
N ALA A 5 3.33 12.17 -5.58
CA ALA A 5 3.67 11.68 -4.25
C ALA A 5 3.44 12.82 -3.25
N PHE A 6 2.42 12.69 -2.41
CA PHE A 6 2.17 13.62 -1.31
C PHE A 6 2.93 13.18 -0.06
N ALA A 7 3.10 14.10 0.89
CA ALA A 7 3.81 13.85 2.14
C ALA A 7 3.26 12.59 2.88
N GLY A 8 1.95 12.35 2.84
CA GLY A 8 1.34 11.12 3.41
C GLY A 8 1.80 9.81 2.76
N ALA A 9 2.31 9.84 1.53
CA ALA A 9 2.81 8.68 0.82
C ALA A 9 4.25 8.30 1.22
N GLY A 10 5.08 9.24 1.68
CA GLY A 10 6.47 8.96 2.08
C GLY A 10 7.20 10.16 2.71
N GLY A 11 8.34 9.90 3.35
CA GLY A 11 9.24 10.94 3.87
C GLY A 11 9.16 11.21 5.38
N PHE A 12 8.32 10.49 6.11
CA PHE A 12 8.28 10.52 7.58
C PHE A 12 7.70 9.24 8.18
N ASP A 13 7.96 9.05 9.47
CA ASP A 13 7.41 7.96 10.27
C ASP A 13 5.89 7.98 10.26
N GLY A 14 5.30 6.85 9.92
CA GLY A 14 3.85 6.68 9.82
C GLY A 14 3.26 7.02 8.46
N SER A 15 4.06 7.48 7.49
CA SER A 15 3.66 7.55 6.08
C SER A 15 3.26 6.17 5.54
N GLY A 16 2.49 6.16 4.44
CA GLY A 16 2.08 4.92 3.77
C GLY A 16 3.28 4.03 3.42
N LEU A 17 4.35 4.61 2.88
CA LEU A 17 5.57 3.89 2.56
C LEU A 17 6.30 3.36 3.80
N HIS A 18 6.36 4.13 4.90
CA HIS A 18 6.96 3.65 6.15
C HIS A 18 6.22 2.41 6.67
N ARG A 19 4.87 2.48 6.72
CA ARG A 19 4.04 1.36 7.17
C ARG A 19 4.15 0.14 6.25
N ALA A 20 4.13 0.35 4.94
CA ALA A 20 4.26 -0.73 3.95
C ALA A 20 5.62 -1.44 4.08
N THR A 21 6.70 -0.68 4.19
CA THR A 21 8.06 -1.22 4.37
C THR A 21 8.16 -2.06 5.65
N ASP A 22 7.55 -1.59 6.73
CA ASP A 22 7.53 -2.31 8.01
C ASP A 22 6.75 -3.63 7.94
N ILE A 23 5.57 -3.62 7.35
CA ILE A 23 4.77 -4.85 7.15
C ILE A 23 5.54 -5.86 6.28
N ALA A 24 6.10 -5.41 5.16
CA ALA A 24 6.90 -6.24 4.27
C ALA A 24 8.12 -6.86 4.99
N THR A 25 8.73 -6.13 5.92
CA THR A 25 9.86 -6.64 6.71
C THR A 25 9.42 -7.75 7.66
N VAL A 26 8.31 -7.56 8.39
CA VAL A 26 7.79 -8.59 9.31
C VAL A 26 7.43 -9.88 8.56
N LEU A 27 6.82 -9.76 7.38
CA LEU A 27 6.48 -10.89 6.51
C LEU A 27 7.72 -11.71 6.11
N GLU A 28 8.80 -11.05 5.69
CA GLU A 28 10.03 -11.69 5.21
C GLU A 28 10.90 -12.29 6.32
N VAL A 29 10.90 -11.71 7.52
CA VAL A 29 11.95 -12.01 8.52
C VAL A 29 11.45 -12.61 9.83
N SER A 30 10.15 -12.51 10.14
CA SER A 30 9.61 -12.99 11.43
C SER A 30 8.48 -14.00 11.26
N LEU A 31 7.75 -13.95 10.15
CA LEU A 31 6.60 -14.82 9.92
C LEU A 31 6.90 -16.03 9.02
N GLY A 32 8.05 -16.05 8.36
CA GLY A 32 8.39 -17.11 7.39
C GLY A 32 7.44 -17.16 6.19
N MET A 33 6.75 -16.04 5.91
CA MET A 33 5.73 -15.93 4.85
C MET A 33 6.28 -15.29 3.57
N GLY A 34 7.56 -14.94 3.58
CA GLY A 34 8.29 -14.42 2.43
C GLY A 34 9.20 -15.46 1.79
N GLU A 35 10.25 -15.01 1.13
CA GLU A 35 11.26 -15.91 0.54
C GLU A 35 12.25 -16.45 1.59
N GLY A 36 12.25 -15.89 2.81
CA GLY A 36 13.07 -16.31 3.94
C GLY A 36 12.34 -17.21 4.93
N LEU A 37 13.04 -18.20 5.47
CA LEU A 37 12.57 -19.04 6.58
C LEU A 37 13.28 -18.74 7.91
N SER A 38 14.31 -17.91 7.89
CA SER A 38 15.07 -17.53 9.08
C SER A 38 14.31 -16.54 9.95
N TYR A 39 14.34 -16.75 11.27
CA TYR A 39 13.77 -15.81 12.23
C TYR A 39 14.78 -14.72 12.60
N PHE A 40 14.34 -13.47 12.51
CA PHE A 40 15.03 -12.30 13.06
C PHE A 40 14.08 -11.54 13.99
N ASP A 41 14.62 -11.02 15.09
CA ASP A 41 13.86 -10.11 15.97
C ASP A 41 13.61 -8.78 15.25
N ALA A 42 12.35 -8.59 14.85
CA ALA A 42 11.85 -7.42 14.13
C ALA A 42 10.69 -6.75 14.89
N SER A 43 10.65 -6.93 16.22
CA SER A 43 9.55 -6.52 17.10
C SER A 43 9.29 -5.01 17.11
N THR A 44 10.30 -4.18 16.83
CA THR A 44 10.18 -2.71 16.81
C THR A 44 10.55 -2.11 15.44
N PRO A 45 10.03 -0.91 15.09
CA PRO A 45 10.43 -0.22 13.86
C PRO A 45 11.95 -0.01 13.75
N VAL A 46 12.60 0.31 14.87
CA VAL A 46 14.06 0.52 14.94
C VAL A 46 14.82 -0.77 14.60
N LEU A 47 14.37 -1.92 15.09
CA LEU A 47 14.99 -3.21 14.78
C LEU A 47 14.76 -3.61 13.32
N ARG A 48 13.55 -3.40 12.79
CA ARG A 48 13.25 -3.63 11.36
C ARG A 48 14.17 -2.83 10.45
N ASP A 49 14.30 -1.55 10.75
CA ASP A 49 15.14 -0.63 9.99
C ASP A 49 16.62 -1.00 10.10
N ARG A 50 17.08 -1.40 11.28
CA ARG A 50 18.43 -1.95 11.47
C ARG A 50 18.67 -3.22 10.65
N LEU A 51 17.74 -4.16 10.65
CA LEU A 51 17.84 -5.41 9.87
C LEU A 51 17.98 -5.12 8.37
N ARG A 52 17.14 -4.23 7.83
CA ARG A 52 17.23 -3.82 6.42
C ARG A 52 18.58 -3.16 6.10
N ARG A 53 19.12 -2.35 7.01
CA ARG A 53 20.43 -1.68 6.80
C ARG A 53 21.62 -2.63 6.80
N ILE A 54 21.63 -3.63 7.67
CA ILE A 54 22.79 -4.52 7.85
C ILE A 54 22.70 -5.80 7.00
N ASN A 55 21.54 -6.09 6.41
CA ASN A 55 21.32 -7.29 5.62
C ASN A 55 20.74 -6.93 4.23
N PRO A 56 21.61 -6.82 3.21
CA PRO A 56 21.20 -6.47 1.85
C PRO A 56 20.19 -7.44 1.23
N GLU A 57 20.24 -8.73 1.58
CA GLU A 57 19.28 -9.71 1.06
C GLU A 57 17.88 -9.47 1.60
N ILE A 58 17.75 -9.12 2.89
CA ILE A 58 16.46 -8.75 3.49
C ILE A 58 15.93 -7.48 2.83
N ALA A 59 16.78 -6.46 2.64
CA ALA A 59 16.38 -5.23 1.96
C ALA A 59 15.86 -5.52 0.53
N ALA A 60 16.55 -6.38 -0.22
CA ALA A 60 16.14 -6.74 -1.58
C ALA A 60 14.80 -7.51 -1.61
N ARG A 61 14.55 -8.40 -0.65
CA ARG A 61 13.26 -9.11 -0.52
C ARG A 61 12.11 -8.15 -0.22
N VAL A 62 12.33 -7.26 0.76
CA VAL A 62 11.35 -6.21 1.12
C VAL A 62 11.04 -5.34 -0.10
N GLU A 63 12.04 -4.92 -0.87
CA GLU A 63 11.85 -4.12 -2.08
C GLU A 63 11.00 -4.87 -3.13
N ARG A 64 11.25 -6.17 -3.35
CA ARG A 64 10.42 -6.98 -4.27
C ARG A 64 8.95 -7.00 -3.87
N VAL A 65 8.65 -7.13 -2.57
CA VAL A 65 7.28 -7.06 -2.07
C VAL A 65 6.67 -5.68 -2.35
N LEU A 66 7.39 -4.60 -2.05
CA LEU A 66 6.90 -3.24 -2.27
C LEU A 66 6.63 -2.93 -3.74
N VAL A 67 7.53 -3.33 -4.64
CA VAL A 67 7.35 -3.15 -6.10
C VAL A 67 6.14 -3.92 -6.58
N ARG A 68 6.00 -5.20 -6.21
CA ARG A 68 4.86 -6.03 -6.60
C ARG A 68 3.52 -5.44 -6.14
N GLU A 69 3.43 -5.04 -4.87
CA GLU A 69 2.17 -4.45 -4.38
C GLU A 69 1.93 -3.05 -4.95
N MET A 70 2.96 -2.28 -5.29
CA MET A 70 2.80 -1.00 -6.00
C MET A 70 2.23 -1.21 -7.40
N GLU A 71 2.71 -2.21 -8.14
CA GLU A 71 2.17 -2.57 -9.45
C GLU A 71 0.72 -3.00 -9.35
N ARG A 72 0.39 -3.88 -8.40
CA ARG A 72 -0.99 -4.30 -8.11
C ARG A 72 -1.88 -3.11 -7.72
N CYS A 73 -1.40 -2.19 -6.86
CA CYS A 73 -2.13 -0.97 -6.51
C CYS A 73 -2.42 -0.12 -7.75
N ARG A 74 -1.42 0.06 -8.63
CA ARG A 74 -1.59 0.79 -9.90
C ARG A 74 -2.61 0.13 -10.80
N GLU A 75 -2.66 -1.20 -10.84
CA GLU A 75 -3.66 -1.94 -11.60
C GLU A 75 -5.06 -1.73 -11.02
N ILE A 76 -5.24 -1.87 -9.70
CA ILE A 76 -6.52 -1.62 -9.04
C ILE A 76 -7.00 -0.19 -9.35
N VAL A 77 -6.14 0.82 -9.18
CA VAL A 77 -6.49 2.22 -9.48
C VAL A 77 -6.86 2.41 -10.96
N ARG A 78 -6.13 1.78 -11.88
CA ARG A 78 -6.44 1.82 -13.32
C ARG A 78 -7.80 1.22 -13.63
N HIS A 79 -8.09 0.02 -13.11
CA HIS A 79 -9.37 -0.66 -13.33
C HIS A 79 -10.54 0.09 -12.66
N ARG A 80 -10.29 0.77 -11.55
CA ARG A 80 -11.31 1.52 -10.79
C ARG A 80 -11.35 3.01 -11.10
N ARG A 81 -10.72 3.45 -12.19
CA ARG A 81 -10.60 4.87 -12.53
C ARG A 81 -11.94 5.60 -12.51
N ARG A 82 -12.97 5.02 -13.12
CA ARG A 82 -14.30 5.64 -13.18
C ARG A 82 -14.92 5.82 -11.79
N ALA A 83 -14.83 4.81 -10.93
CA ALA A 83 -15.31 4.89 -9.55
C ALA A 83 -14.58 5.98 -8.77
N ILE A 84 -13.25 6.05 -8.93
CA ILE A 84 -12.40 7.04 -8.25
C ILE A 84 -12.75 8.46 -8.70
N GLU A 85 -13.01 8.68 -9.99
CA GLU A 85 -13.45 9.98 -10.51
C GLU A 85 -14.80 10.38 -9.93
N LEU A 86 -15.79 9.47 -9.87
CA LEU A 86 -17.09 9.75 -9.26
C LEU A 86 -17.00 10.07 -7.76
N LEU A 87 -16.16 9.34 -7.02
CA LEU A 87 -15.91 9.60 -5.61
C LEU A 87 -15.21 10.94 -5.40
N ALA A 88 -14.25 11.29 -6.26
CA ALA A 88 -13.57 12.58 -6.19
C ALA A 88 -14.54 13.75 -6.43
N ASP A 89 -15.41 13.65 -7.44
CA ASP A 89 -16.44 14.65 -7.73
C ASP A 89 -17.41 14.82 -6.56
N ALA A 90 -17.79 13.70 -5.93
CA ALA A 90 -18.70 13.68 -4.79
C ALA A 90 -18.05 14.32 -3.53
N LEU A 91 -16.79 13.99 -3.26
CA LEU A 91 -16.00 14.58 -2.18
C LEU A 91 -15.76 16.08 -2.40
N GLU A 92 -15.48 16.51 -3.63
CA GLU A 92 -15.31 17.92 -3.95
C GLU A 92 -16.58 18.73 -3.67
N LYS A 93 -17.76 18.18 -4.02
CA LYS A 93 -19.04 18.88 -3.86
C LYS A 93 -19.54 18.92 -2.42
N ARG A 94 -19.31 17.87 -1.64
CA ARG A 94 -19.97 17.69 -0.33
C ARG A 94 -19.00 17.59 0.86
N GLY A 95 -17.71 17.42 0.60
CA GLY A 95 -16.68 17.17 1.62
C GLY A 95 -16.76 15.78 2.27
N HIS A 96 -17.76 14.96 1.95
CA HIS A 96 -17.93 13.60 2.46
C HIS A 96 -18.76 12.73 1.48
N VAL A 97 -18.60 11.41 1.61
CA VAL A 97 -19.37 10.39 0.91
C VAL A 97 -19.65 9.27 1.92
N GLU A 98 -20.91 8.87 2.03
CA GLU A 98 -21.32 7.82 2.96
C GLU A 98 -20.89 6.43 2.46
N GLY A 99 -20.63 5.50 3.38
CA GLY A 99 -20.14 4.16 3.04
C GLY A 99 -21.06 3.37 2.10
N GLU A 100 -22.38 3.54 2.21
CA GLU A 100 -23.36 2.94 1.30
C GLU A 100 -23.25 3.50 -0.12
N GLU A 101 -23.04 4.81 -0.24
CA GLU A 101 -22.85 5.47 -1.54
C GLU A 101 -21.53 5.04 -2.18
N VAL A 102 -20.45 4.92 -1.39
CA VAL A 102 -19.17 4.35 -1.86
C VAL A 102 -19.38 2.95 -2.43
N SER A 103 -20.08 2.09 -1.68
CA SER A 103 -20.33 0.71 -2.08
C SER A 103 -21.13 0.63 -3.38
N ARG A 104 -22.14 1.48 -3.53
CA ARG A 104 -22.96 1.57 -4.76
C ARG A 104 -22.13 2.01 -5.96
N ILE A 105 -21.34 3.08 -5.83
CA ILE A 105 -20.48 3.58 -6.91
C ILE A 105 -19.47 2.50 -7.34
N LEU A 106 -18.89 1.77 -6.39
CA LEU A 106 -17.95 0.68 -6.70
C LEU A 106 -18.63 -0.46 -7.45
N ALA A 107 -19.84 -0.88 -7.06
CA ALA A 107 -20.58 -1.96 -7.72
C ALA A 107 -21.03 -1.58 -9.14
N GLU A 108 -21.68 -0.43 -9.31
CA GLU A 108 -22.20 0.04 -10.60
C GLU A 108 -21.09 0.19 -11.65
N THR A 109 -19.89 0.62 -11.23
CA THR A 109 -18.76 0.79 -12.15
C THR A 109 -18.02 -0.51 -12.47
N GLU A 110 -18.19 -1.58 -11.68
CA GLU A 110 -17.73 -2.93 -12.04
C GLU A 110 -18.63 -3.55 -13.11
N GLU A 111 -19.95 -3.45 -12.95
CA GLU A 111 -20.92 -4.02 -13.89
C GLU A 111 -20.83 -3.38 -15.28
N LEU A 112 -20.44 -2.11 -15.37
CA LEU A 112 -20.22 -1.40 -16.63
C LEU A 112 -18.87 -1.71 -17.29
N ALA A 113 -17.95 -2.37 -16.58
CA ALA A 113 -16.60 -2.69 -17.03
C ALA A 113 -16.44 -4.17 -17.44
N GLY A 114 -17.41 -5.03 -17.13
CA GLY A 114 -17.49 -6.44 -17.54
C GLY A 114 -18.23 -6.63 -18.87
#